data_AF-Q3J8I6-F1
#
_entry.id   AF-Q3J8I6-F1
#
_cell.length_a   1.000
_cell.length_b   1.000
_cell.length_c   1.000
_cell.angle_alpha   90.00
_cell.angle_beta   90.00
_cell.angle_gamma   90.00
#
_symmetry.space_group_name_H-M   'P 1'
#
loop_
_entity.id
_entity.type
_entity.pdbx_description
1 polymer ?
#
loop_
_entity_poly.entity_id
_entity_poly.type
_entity_poly.pdbx_seq_one_letter_code
_entity_poly.pdbx_strand_id
1 'polypeptide(L)' 'MAAVIPPRKNRVGWRDDDKNLYKVRPPMEKAFRPLKRWRGRATRYAKNSASFLAAVPIGCSALWANIS' A
#
# COMPACT_ATOMS: atom_id res chain seq x y z
N MET A 1 8.57 -18.25 -4.80
CA MET A 1 8.01 -17.11 -5.54
C MET A 1 7.79 -15.95 -4.58
N ALA A 2 8.51 -14.84 -4.72
CA ALA A 2 8.32 -13.66 -3.87
C ALA A 2 8.22 -12.42 -4.75
N ALA A 3 7.46 -11.40 -4.32
CA ALA A 3 7.41 -10.11 -5.00
C ALA A 3 8.74 -9.35 -4.76
N VAL A 4 9.74 -9.68 -5.58
CA VAL A 4 11.08 -9.07 -5.54
C VAL A 4 11.09 -7.85 -6.47
N ILE A 5 11.84 -6.81 -6.10
CA ILE A 5 12.07 -5.66 -6.98
C ILE A 5 12.76 -6.17 -8.26
N PRO A 6 12.16 -5.95 -9.45
CA PRO A 6 12.70 -6.47 -10.69
C PRO A 6 14.08 -5.87 -10.96
N PRO A 7 15.00 -6.65 -11.54
CA PRO A 7 16.32 -6.16 -11.89
C PRO A 7 16.22 -5.02 -12.92
N ARG A 8 17.08 -4.00 -12.78
CA ARG A 8 17.24 -2.95 -13.81
C ARG A 8 17.88 -3.56 -15.07
N LYS A 9 17.61 -2.99 -16.24
CA LYS A 9 18.09 -3.50 -17.54
C LYS A 9 19.61 -3.76 -17.60
N ASN A 10 20.42 -2.99 -16.87
CA ASN A 10 21.89 -3.06 -16.91
C ASN A 10 22.48 -4.01 -15.84
N ARG A 11 21.68 -4.88 -15.23
CA ARG A 11 22.13 -5.70 -14.11
C ARG A 11 22.80 -6.99 -14.60
N VAL A 12 24.02 -7.24 -14.14
CA VAL A 12 24.90 -8.36 -14.54
C VAL A 12 24.36 -9.74 -14.10
N GLY A 13 23.53 -9.80 -13.04
CA GLY A 13 22.87 -11.03 -12.59
C GLY A 13 21.36 -10.89 -12.61
N TRP A 14 20.69 -11.67 -13.45
CA TRP A 14 19.23 -11.77 -13.47
C TRP A 14 18.77 -12.51 -12.20
N ARG A 15 17.75 -11.98 -11.53
CA ARG A 15 17.06 -12.70 -10.44
C ARG A 15 15.75 -13.22 -11.00
N ASP A 16 15.33 -14.40 -10.57
CA ASP A 16 13.98 -14.87 -10.85
C ASP A 16 12.99 -13.92 -10.14
N ASP A 17 12.19 -13.21 -10.94
CA ASP A 17 11.21 -12.25 -10.46
C ASP A 17 9.86 -12.51 -11.10
N ASP A 18 8.82 -12.61 -10.27
CA ASP A 18 7.46 -12.68 -10.75
C ASP A 18 6.94 -11.26 -11.01
N LYS A 19 7.04 -10.85 -12.27
CA LYS A 19 6.58 -9.52 -12.72
C LYS A 19 5.09 -9.32 -12.49
N ASN A 20 4.30 -10.39 -12.51
CA ASN A 20 2.86 -10.28 -12.31
C ASN A 20 2.55 -9.96 -10.85
N LEU A 21 3.24 -10.61 -9.91
CA LEU A 21 3.20 -10.28 -8.48
C LEU A 21 3.82 -8.91 -8.16
N TYR A 22 4.80 -8.44 -8.92
CA TYR A 22 5.32 -7.07 -8.71
C TYR A 22 4.34 -5.98 -9.19
N LYS A 23 3.53 -6.24 -10.22
CA LYS A 23 2.55 -5.29 -10.77
C LYS A 23 1.44 -4.89 -9.80
N VAL A 24 1.17 -5.66 -8.74
CA VAL A 24 0.17 -5.29 -7.72
C VAL A 24 0.70 -4.26 -6.72
N ARG A 25 2.01 -3.98 -6.71
CA ARG A 25 2.62 -3.02 -5.78
C ARG A 25 2.28 -1.54 -6.07
N PRO A 26 2.35 -1.03 -7.31
CA PRO A 26 2.03 0.37 -7.60
C PRO A 26 0.59 0.80 -7.22
N PRO A 27 -0.46 -0.01 -7.44
CA PRO A 27 -1.80 0.29 -6.93
C PRO A 27 -1.84 0.44 -5.41
N MET A 28 -1.13 -0.42 -4.68
CA MET A 28 -1.04 -0.36 -3.22
C MET A 28 -0.30 0.90 -2.76
N GLU A 29 0.80 1.27 -3.42
CA GLU A 29 1.52 2.53 -3.14
C GLU A 29 0.65 3.76 -3.43
N LYS A 30 -0.11 3.75 -4.53
CA LYS A 30 -1.07 4.82 -4.88
C LYS A 30 -2.17 4.94 -3.83
N ALA A 31 -2.60 3.84 -3.22
CA ALA A 31 -3.61 3.82 -2.17
C ALA A 31 -3.15 4.46 -0.84
N PHE A 32 -1.86 4.41 -0.52
CA PHE A 32 -1.34 5.05 0.69
C PHE A 32 -1.36 6.57 0.65
N ARG A 33 -1.26 7.18 -0.54
CA ARG A 33 -1.29 8.65 -0.70
C ARG A 33 -2.57 9.29 -0.14
N PRO A 34 -3.79 8.87 -0.55
CA PRO A 34 -5.03 9.39 0.04
C PRO A 34 -5.22 8.96 1.49
N LEU A 35 -4.78 7.76 1.90
CA LEU A 35 -4.83 7.33 3.30
C LEU A 35 -4.04 8.26 4.23
N LYS A 36 -2.86 8.72 3.79
CA LYS A 36 -2.02 9.68 4.52
C LYS A 36 -2.58 11.11 4.53
N ARG A 37 -3.49 11.45 3.60
CA ARG A 37 -4.17 12.76 3.59
C ARG A 37 -5.16 12.91 4.74
N TRP A 38 -5.68 11.81 5.28
CA TRP A 38 -6.60 11.86 6.42
C TRP A 38 -5.80 12.16 7.70
N ARG A 39 -5.79 13.44 8.09
CA ARG A 39 -5.05 13.94 9.26
C ARG A 39 -5.28 13.11 10.51
N GLY A 40 -6.52 12.76 10.85
CA GLY A 40 -6.84 12.00 12.07
C GLY A 40 -6.17 10.62 12.17
N ARG A 41 -5.91 9.94 11.04
CA ARG A 41 -5.12 8.70 11.02
C ARG A 41 -3.62 8.96 11.02
N ALA A 42 -3.16 9.94 10.25
CA ALA A 42 -1.74 10.27 10.15
C ALA A 42 -1.16 10.73 11.51
N THR A 43 -1.92 11.52 12.27
CA THR A 43 -1.50 12.07 13.56
C THR A 43 -1.84 11.19 14.76
N ARG A 44 -2.47 10.03 14.54
CA ARG A 44 -2.95 9.11 15.59
C ARG A 44 -3.76 9.83 16.70
N TYR A 45 -4.75 10.64 16.34
CA TYR A 45 -5.58 11.34 17.34
C TYR A 45 -6.51 10.41 18.15
N ALA A 46 -6.70 9.17 17.71
CA ALA A 46 -7.46 8.19 18.47
C ALA A 46 -6.70 7.81 19.75
N LYS A 47 -7.29 8.11 20.92
CA LYS A 47 -6.73 7.79 22.24
C LYS A 47 -6.67 6.29 22.52
N ASN A 48 -7.57 5.52 21.91
CA ASN A 48 -7.62 4.07 22.06
C ASN A 48 -7.03 3.37 20.81
N SER A 49 -6.22 2.35 21.04
CA SER A 49 -5.63 1.50 20.00
C SER A 49 -6.69 0.80 19.15
N ALA A 50 -7.80 0.36 19.76
CA ALA A 50 -8.89 -0.29 19.04
C ALA A 50 -9.57 0.66 18.04
N SER A 51 -9.82 1.91 18.45
CA SER A 51 -10.39 2.94 17.59
C SER A 51 -9.45 3.32 16.44
N PHE A 52 -8.14 3.38 16.70
CA PHE A 52 -7.15 3.59 15.66
C PHE A 52 -7.13 2.42 14.65
N LEU A 53 -7.16 1.19 15.15
CA LEU A 53 -7.16 -0.02 14.32
C LEU A 53 -8.41 -0.09 13.45
N ALA A 54 -9.59 0.24 13.98
CA ALA A 54 -10.85 0.27 13.21
C ALA A 54 -10.87 1.37 12.14
N ALA A 55 -10.20 2.50 12.37
CA ALA A 55 -10.15 3.58 11.39
C ALA A 55 -9.39 3.18 10.12
N VAL A 56 -8.41 2.30 10.18
CA VAL A 56 -7.63 1.84 9.01
C VAL A 56 -8.49 1.11 7.96
N PRO A 57 -9.19 0.01 8.29
CA PRO A 57 -10.03 -0.72 7.33
C PRO A 57 -11.18 0.15 6.80
N ILE A 58 -11.80 1.02 7.62
CA ILE A 58 -12.80 1.99 7.14
C ILE A 58 -12.22 2.89 6.03
N GLY A 59 -10.96 3.33 6.20
CA GLY A 59 -10.26 4.09 5.18
C GLY A 59 -10.01 3.35 3.89
N CYS A 60 -9.59 2.09 4.01
CA CYS A 60 -9.34 1.22 2.88
C CYS A 60 -10.65 0.95 2.10
N SER A 61 -11.75 0.65 2.81
CA SER A 61 -13.07 0.46 2.21
C SER A 61 -13.57 1.71 1.48
N ALA A 62 -13.47 2.88 2.12
CA ALA A 62 -13.85 4.15 1.50
C ALA A 62 -12.99 4.49 0.27
N LEU A 63 -11.69 4.23 0.34
CA LEU A 63 -10.79 4.44 -0.79
C LEU A 63 -11.14 3.50 -1.95
N TRP A 64 -11.44 2.23 -1.67
CA TRP A 64 -11.82 1.27 -2.68
C TRP A 64 -13.15 1.66 -3.36
N ALA A 65 -14.13 2.10 -2.58
CA ALA A 65 -15.39 2.62 -3.11
C ALA A 65 -15.25 3.87 -3.99
N ASN A 66 -14.18 4.66 -3.81
CA ASN A 66 -13.88 5.82 -4.66
C ASN A 66 -13.08 5.47 -5.93
N ILE A 67 -12.46 4.29 -5.98
CA ILE A 67 -11.69 3.81 -7.14
C ILE A 67 -12.58 2.99 -8.08
N SER A 68 -13.65 2.40 -7.54
CA SER A 68 -14.66 1.63 -8.30
C SER A 68 -15.55 2.52 -9.17
#